data_AF-A0A9P5G8F4-F1
#
_entry.id   AF-A0A9P5G8F4-F1
#
_cell.length_a   1.000
_cell.length_b   1.000
_cell.length_c   1.000
_cell.angle_alpha   90.00
_cell.angle_beta   90.00
_cell.angle_gamma   90.00
#
_symmetry.space_group_name_H-M   'P 1'
#
loop_
_entity.id
_entity.type
_entity.pdbx_description
1 polymer ?
#
loop_
_entity_poly.entity_id
_entity_poly.type
_entity_poly.pdbx_seq_one_letter_code
_entity_poly.pdbx_strand_id
1 'polypeptide(L)'
;MIAAPDAQACALSRCGRTDKGVSGLRQVVSLNVRSVLDPDQQAQPECDALELDYLHILNQVLPRDIRLYEICLRPPKGFDARFSCVYRHYKYFFRAPPGESRKLDIELMREAAQLFVGSHDFRNFCKVDGSKQISNFERTVISIDITRVTDGAGGNHELYCLDLKGSAFLWHQVRSMMAVLFLVGQKLEQPSLITRLFDVKGESVRRPVYEMAADTPLVLYDCVYDPETVKWTSFKTHQSQHRLEDNIYDLWHDNLIQFQMVDEFARMALSSLHEPYAPITEIHSKKKKNRKSDRLSVNLGNGVGKYYNRYVPVMNRERLETPEVINQRWLNRKGKQEK
;
A
#
# COMPACT_ATOMS: atom_id res chain seq x y z
N MET A 1 22.48 -30.74 1.16
CA MET A 1 22.50 -29.96 2.41
C MET A 1 22.59 -28.49 2.04
N ILE A 2 21.66 -27.65 2.51
CA ILE A 2 21.74 -26.20 2.35
C ILE A 2 22.62 -25.67 3.49
N ALA A 3 23.83 -25.19 3.17
CA ALA A 3 24.88 -24.85 4.15
C ALA A 3 24.79 -23.41 4.72
N ALA A 4 23.92 -22.57 4.15
CA ALA A 4 23.63 -21.21 4.60
C ALA A 4 22.21 -20.82 4.16
N PRO A 5 21.52 -19.88 4.83
CA PRO A 5 20.23 -19.37 4.37
C PRO A 5 20.40 -18.60 3.05
N ASP A 6 20.32 -19.32 1.94
CA ASP A 6 20.33 -18.76 0.58
C ASP A 6 18.93 -18.84 -0.01
N ALA A 7 18.29 -17.68 -0.16
CA ALA A 7 16.96 -17.56 -0.76
C ALA A 7 16.93 -18.08 -2.21
N GLN A 8 18.06 -17.99 -2.93
CA GLN A 8 18.17 -18.45 -4.30
C GLN A 8 18.20 -19.98 -4.37
N ALA A 9 18.84 -20.64 -3.40
CA ALA A 9 18.84 -22.10 -3.27
C ALA A 9 17.42 -22.68 -3.07
N CYS A 10 16.52 -21.92 -2.47
CA CYS A 10 15.12 -22.30 -2.29
C CYS A 10 14.19 -21.78 -3.40
N ALA A 11 14.72 -21.21 -4.49
CA ALA A 11 13.92 -20.60 -5.57
C ALA A 11 12.85 -19.61 -5.04
N LEU A 12 13.19 -18.81 -4.02
CA LEU A 12 12.25 -17.88 -3.40
C LEU A 12 11.78 -16.81 -4.39
N SER A 13 10.48 -16.72 -4.60
CA SER A 13 9.82 -15.63 -5.32
C SER A 13 8.75 -14.96 -4.43
N ARG A 14 8.38 -13.72 -4.77
CA ARG A 14 7.35 -12.96 -4.04
C ARG A 14 6.46 -12.18 -5.00
N CYS A 15 5.17 -12.10 -4.71
CA CYS A 15 4.19 -11.47 -5.61
C CYS A 15 4.45 -9.98 -5.81
N GLY A 16 4.62 -9.25 -4.72
CA GLY A 16 4.83 -7.81 -4.72
C GLY A 16 5.91 -7.42 -3.73
N ARG A 17 6.80 -6.52 -4.12
CA ARG A 17 7.69 -5.86 -3.16
C ARG A 17 6.93 -4.69 -2.52
N THR A 18 6.64 -4.77 -1.23
CA THR A 18 6.17 -3.63 -0.45
C THR A 18 7.34 -2.71 -0.08
N ASP A 19 7.09 -1.40 -0.06
CA ASP A 19 8.08 -0.41 0.39
C ASP A 19 8.11 -0.34 1.93
N LYS A 20 9.14 0.32 2.49
CA LYS A 20 9.22 0.55 3.93
C LYS A 20 7.94 1.22 4.44
N GLY A 21 7.39 0.69 5.54
CA GLY A 21 6.18 1.20 6.17
C GLY A 21 4.87 0.71 5.55
N VAL A 22 4.91 -0.04 4.45
CA VAL A 22 3.70 -0.61 3.80
C VAL A 22 3.43 -2.01 4.36
N SER A 23 2.20 -2.23 4.82
CA SER A 23 1.75 -3.55 5.33
C SER A 23 1.32 -4.48 4.19
N GLY A 24 1.24 -5.78 4.49
CA GLY A 24 0.67 -6.79 3.57
C GLY A 24 -0.25 -7.73 4.34
N LEU A 25 -1.44 -8.01 3.79
CA LEU A 25 -2.40 -8.93 4.38
C LEU A 25 -2.30 -10.31 3.72
N ARG A 26 -2.67 -10.42 2.43
CA ARG A 26 -2.51 -11.62 1.60
C ARG A 26 -1.32 -11.48 0.64
N GLN A 27 -0.13 -11.24 1.19
CA GLN A 27 1.10 -11.34 0.41
C GLN A 27 1.37 -12.82 0.09
N VAL A 28 1.87 -13.10 -1.11
CA VAL A 28 2.23 -14.47 -1.51
C VAL A 28 3.71 -14.58 -1.85
N VAL A 29 4.32 -15.65 -1.34
CA VAL A 29 5.68 -16.09 -1.67
C VAL A 29 5.62 -17.51 -2.19
N SER A 30 6.54 -17.87 -3.08
CA SER A 30 6.77 -19.27 -3.46
C SER A 30 8.21 -19.65 -3.16
N LEU A 31 8.43 -20.88 -2.71
CA LEU A 31 9.75 -21.42 -2.40
C LEU A 31 9.71 -22.94 -2.40
N ASN A 32 10.85 -23.56 -2.67
CA ASN A 32 11.07 -24.98 -2.51
C ASN A 32 11.37 -25.29 -1.05
N VAL A 33 10.67 -26.28 -0.49
CA VAL A 33 10.84 -26.75 0.88
C VAL A 33 11.13 -28.25 0.90
N ARG A 34 11.61 -28.76 2.04
CA ARG A 34 11.77 -30.20 2.23
C ARG A 34 10.40 -30.84 2.47
N SER A 35 10.09 -31.90 1.75
CA SER A 35 8.91 -32.74 1.95
C SER A 35 9.29 -34.06 2.62
N VAL A 36 8.38 -34.63 3.42
CA VAL A 36 8.50 -36.02 3.89
C VAL A 36 7.91 -37.03 2.90
N LEU A 37 7.17 -36.54 1.91
CA LEU A 37 6.53 -37.34 0.88
C LEU A 37 7.46 -37.49 -0.33
N ASP A 38 7.42 -38.66 -0.96
CA ASP A 38 8.06 -38.86 -2.26
C ASP A 38 7.28 -38.14 -3.39
N PRO A 39 7.84 -38.00 -4.60
CA PRO A 39 7.19 -37.29 -5.70
C PRO A 39 5.82 -37.85 -6.13
N ASP A 40 5.59 -39.17 -6.01
CA ASP A 40 4.33 -39.80 -6.40
C ASP A 40 3.25 -39.50 -5.35
N GLN A 41 3.62 -39.53 -4.07
CA GLN A 41 2.76 -39.14 -2.95
C GLN A 41 2.41 -37.64 -2.99
N GLN A 42 3.36 -36.76 -3.35
CA GLN A 42 3.10 -35.32 -3.46
C GLN A 42 2.01 -34.98 -4.49
N ALA A 43 1.89 -35.81 -5.55
CA ALA A 43 0.88 -35.65 -6.58
C ALA A 43 -0.55 -36.05 -6.13
N GLN A 44 -0.67 -36.73 -4.99
CA GLN A 44 -1.91 -37.30 -4.47
C GLN A 44 -2.48 -36.45 -3.32
N PRO A 45 -3.63 -35.77 -3.49
CA PRO A 45 -4.23 -34.94 -2.44
C PRO A 45 -4.53 -35.68 -1.12
N GLU A 46 -4.83 -36.98 -1.18
CA GLU A 46 -5.04 -37.85 -0.03
C GLU A 46 -3.81 -37.96 0.88
N CYS A 47 -2.60 -37.74 0.34
CA CYS A 47 -1.36 -37.77 1.10
C CYS A 47 -1.05 -36.44 1.82
N ASP A 48 -1.79 -35.34 1.54
CA ASP A 48 -1.52 -34.02 2.12
C ASP A 48 -1.55 -34.04 3.66
N ALA A 49 -2.39 -34.89 4.24
CA ALA A 49 -2.47 -35.05 5.69
C ALA A 49 -1.14 -35.53 6.31
N LEU A 50 -0.37 -36.35 5.58
CA LEU A 50 0.89 -36.94 6.00
C LEU A 50 2.09 -35.98 5.88
N GLU A 51 1.96 -34.92 5.09
CA GLU A 51 3.03 -33.93 4.89
C GLU A 51 3.38 -33.16 6.19
N LEU A 52 4.49 -32.44 6.20
CA LEU A 52 4.83 -31.52 7.29
C LEU A 52 3.79 -30.39 7.46
N ASP A 53 3.52 -29.99 8.71
CA ASP A 53 2.70 -28.80 9.02
C ASP A 53 3.53 -27.53 8.85
N TYR A 54 3.77 -27.14 7.59
CA TYR A 54 4.60 -25.97 7.26
C TYR A 54 4.10 -24.68 7.91
N LEU A 55 2.78 -24.47 7.98
CA LEU A 55 2.20 -23.28 8.60
C LEU A 55 2.55 -23.21 10.09
N HIS A 56 2.43 -24.32 10.82
CA HIS A 56 2.83 -24.38 12.22
C HIS A 56 4.33 -24.14 12.40
N ILE A 57 5.17 -24.88 11.66
CA ILE A 57 6.63 -24.85 11.78
C ILE A 57 7.16 -23.43 11.51
N LEU A 58 6.68 -22.78 10.44
CA LEU A 58 7.18 -21.46 10.06
C LEU A 58 6.70 -20.38 11.04
N ASN A 59 5.43 -20.41 11.49
CA ASN A 59 4.93 -19.41 12.44
C ASN A 59 5.63 -19.44 13.80
N GLN A 60 6.25 -20.57 14.20
CA GLN A 60 7.01 -20.64 15.45
C GLN A 60 8.30 -19.81 15.45
N VAL A 61 8.86 -19.51 14.26
CA VAL A 61 10.11 -18.75 14.13
C VAL A 61 9.88 -17.32 13.60
N LEU A 62 8.63 -16.96 13.30
CA LEU A 62 8.27 -15.65 12.77
C LEU A 62 7.94 -14.65 13.90
N PRO A 63 8.37 -13.38 13.77
CA PRO A 63 7.93 -12.28 14.65
C PRO A 63 6.40 -12.18 14.76
N ARG A 64 5.89 -11.61 15.87
CA ARG A 64 4.45 -11.54 16.17
C ARG A 64 3.59 -10.92 15.07
N ASP A 65 4.15 -10.01 14.30
CA ASP A 65 3.51 -9.24 13.24
C ASP A 65 3.69 -9.85 11.83
N ILE A 66 4.31 -11.03 11.71
CA ILE A 66 4.43 -11.78 10.45
C ILE A 66 3.83 -13.17 10.63
N ARG A 67 2.79 -13.49 9.85
CA ARG A 67 2.06 -14.76 9.97
C ARG A 67 1.76 -15.36 8.61
N LEU A 68 1.83 -16.69 8.55
CA LEU A 68 1.34 -17.51 7.42
C LEU A 68 0.06 -18.22 7.86
N TYR A 69 -0.97 -18.23 7.03
CA TYR A 69 -2.27 -18.83 7.40
C TYR A 69 -2.94 -19.64 6.29
N GLU A 70 -2.36 -19.61 5.09
CA GLU A 70 -2.77 -20.40 3.93
C GLU A 70 -1.51 -20.90 3.21
N ILE A 71 -1.58 -22.08 2.61
CA ILE A 71 -0.51 -22.68 1.81
C ILE A 71 -1.10 -23.37 0.58
N CYS A 72 -0.35 -23.40 -0.52
CA CYS A 72 -0.65 -24.24 -1.68
C CYS A 72 0.47 -25.27 -1.82
N LEU A 73 0.15 -26.56 -1.59
CA LEU A 73 1.13 -27.65 -1.63
C LEU A 73 1.50 -28.07 -3.06
N ARG A 74 0.58 -27.86 -4.00
CA ARG A 74 0.73 -28.22 -5.41
C ARG A 74 0.45 -27.01 -6.32
N PRO A 75 1.34 -26.00 -6.35
CA PRO A 75 1.23 -24.96 -7.34
C PRO A 75 1.52 -25.52 -8.75
N PRO A 76 1.05 -24.87 -9.83
CA PRO A 76 1.31 -25.30 -11.19
C PRO A 76 2.81 -25.38 -11.53
N LYS A 77 3.18 -26.22 -12.49
CA LYS A 77 4.56 -26.30 -12.96
C LYS A 77 5.03 -24.93 -13.47
N GLY A 78 6.16 -24.46 -12.95
CA GLY A 78 6.72 -23.14 -13.31
C GLY A 78 6.03 -21.96 -12.63
N PHE A 79 5.21 -22.20 -11.60
CA PHE A 79 4.60 -21.14 -10.81
C PHE A 79 5.64 -20.18 -10.24
N ASP A 80 5.41 -18.89 -10.44
CA ASP A 80 6.16 -17.80 -9.83
C ASP A 80 5.17 -16.85 -9.17
N ALA A 81 5.35 -16.57 -7.88
CA ALA A 81 4.41 -15.75 -7.12
C ALA A 81 4.21 -14.38 -7.77
N ARG A 82 5.22 -13.82 -8.46
CA ARG A 82 5.09 -12.56 -9.19
C ARG A 82 4.43 -12.76 -10.54
N PHE A 83 4.95 -13.63 -11.38
CA PHE A 83 4.51 -13.69 -12.79
C PHE A 83 3.20 -14.45 -12.98
N SER A 84 2.85 -15.37 -12.09
CA SER A 84 1.57 -16.09 -12.10
C SER A 84 0.41 -15.33 -11.46
N CYS A 85 0.68 -14.19 -10.81
CA CYS A 85 -0.36 -13.37 -10.18
C CYS A 85 -1.19 -12.63 -11.24
N VAL A 86 -2.51 -12.84 -11.21
CA VAL A 86 -3.48 -12.27 -12.14
C VAL A 86 -3.66 -10.76 -11.90
N TYR A 87 -3.87 -10.37 -10.64
CA TYR A 87 -3.92 -8.97 -10.25
C TYR A 87 -3.56 -8.77 -8.77
N ARG A 88 -3.13 -7.55 -8.45
CA ARG A 88 -2.90 -7.12 -7.07
C ARG A 88 -4.00 -6.19 -6.63
N HIS A 89 -4.39 -6.33 -5.38
CA HIS A 89 -5.38 -5.52 -4.71
C HIS A 89 -4.71 -4.73 -3.60
N TYR A 90 -4.70 -3.40 -3.71
CA TYR A 90 -4.23 -2.50 -2.67
C TYR A 90 -5.40 -1.81 -1.99
N LYS A 91 -5.26 -1.61 -0.68
CA LYS A 91 -6.13 -0.73 0.09
C LYS A 91 -5.32 0.44 0.65
N TYR A 92 -5.87 1.65 0.58
CA TYR A 92 -5.28 2.82 1.22
C TYR A 92 -6.28 3.45 2.18
N PHE A 93 -5.98 3.40 3.47
CA PHE A 93 -6.84 3.96 4.51
C PHE A 93 -6.52 5.43 4.76
N PHE A 94 -7.52 6.27 4.94
CA PHE A 94 -7.29 7.67 5.28
C PHE A 94 -8.50 8.27 5.98
N ARG A 95 -8.27 9.33 6.75
CA ARG A 95 -9.34 10.11 7.38
C ARG A 95 -9.49 11.45 6.67
N ALA A 96 -10.72 11.95 6.61
CA ALA A 96 -10.95 13.36 6.35
C ALA A 96 -10.50 14.13 7.61
N PRO A 97 -9.44 14.95 7.55
CA PRO A 97 -8.96 15.68 8.72
C PRO A 97 -9.99 16.69 9.22
N PRO A 98 -10.05 16.97 10.52
CA PRO A 98 -10.89 18.06 11.04
C PRO A 98 -10.36 19.43 10.57
N GLY A 99 -11.29 20.33 10.25
CA GLY A 99 -11.03 21.72 9.84
C GLY A 99 -11.20 22.00 8.34
N GLU A 100 -11.60 23.22 8.00
CA GLU A 100 -12.00 23.61 6.63
C GLU A 100 -10.87 23.46 5.59
N SER A 101 -9.63 23.80 5.94
CA SER A 101 -8.48 23.81 5.01
C SER A 101 -8.00 22.42 4.58
N ARG A 102 -8.44 21.38 5.27
CA ARG A 102 -8.08 19.98 4.98
C ARG A 102 -9.30 19.12 4.64
N LYS A 103 -10.48 19.73 4.53
CA LYS A 103 -11.70 19.04 4.13
C LYS A 103 -11.49 18.37 2.77
N LEU A 104 -11.89 17.10 2.68
CA LEU A 104 -11.83 16.32 1.45
C LEU A 104 -13.24 16.22 0.86
N ASP A 105 -13.36 16.56 -0.41
CA ASP A 105 -14.53 16.28 -1.23
C ASP A 105 -14.42 14.84 -1.77
N ILE A 106 -15.05 13.90 -1.08
CA ILE A 106 -14.92 12.47 -1.36
C ILE A 106 -15.57 12.10 -2.70
N GLU A 107 -16.67 12.74 -3.07
CA GLU A 107 -17.29 12.48 -4.39
C GLU A 107 -16.38 12.95 -5.52
N LEU A 108 -15.79 14.14 -5.39
CA LEU A 108 -14.81 14.63 -6.37
C LEU A 108 -13.57 13.72 -6.46
N MET A 109 -13.13 13.16 -5.33
CA MET A 109 -12.07 12.14 -5.32
C MET A 109 -12.49 10.86 -6.03
N ARG A 110 -13.73 10.40 -5.88
CA ARG A 110 -14.25 9.21 -6.60
C ARG A 110 -14.31 9.46 -8.10
N GLU A 111 -14.86 10.60 -8.51
CA GLU A 111 -14.91 11.00 -9.92
C GLU A 111 -13.50 11.03 -10.54
N ALA A 112 -12.54 11.64 -9.83
CA ALA A 112 -11.15 11.66 -10.27
C ALA A 112 -10.52 10.27 -10.28
N ALA A 113 -10.82 9.43 -9.28
CA ALA A 113 -10.28 8.08 -9.20
C ALA A 113 -10.68 7.24 -10.43
N GLN A 114 -11.90 7.37 -10.93
CA GLN A 114 -12.35 6.65 -12.13
C GLN A 114 -11.51 6.95 -13.37
N LEU A 115 -10.87 8.12 -13.46
CA LEU A 115 -9.98 8.46 -14.58
C LEU A 115 -8.71 7.59 -14.63
N PHE A 116 -8.37 6.89 -13.54
CA PHE A 116 -7.26 5.93 -13.53
C PHE A 116 -7.61 4.57 -14.15
N VAL A 117 -8.89 4.22 -14.27
CA VAL A 117 -9.35 2.91 -14.78
C VAL A 117 -8.92 2.73 -16.24
N GLY A 118 -8.53 1.52 -16.60
CA GLY A 118 -8.00 1.18 -17.93
C GLY A 118 -6.48 1.15 -17.99
N SER A 119 -5.94 1.09 -19.21
CA SER A 119 -4.50 1.01 -19.47
C SER A 119 -3.93 2.39 -19.80
N HIS A 120 -2.94 2.83 -19.03
CA HIS A 120 -2.32 4.14 -19.17
C HIS A 120 -0.81 4.07 -18.93
N ASP A 121 -0.06 5.08 -19.40
CA ASP A 121 1.34 5.27 -19.05
C ASP A 121 1.48 5.98 -17.70
N PHE A 122 1.86 5.23 -16.66
CA PHE A 122 1.94 5.72 -15.29
C PHE A 122 3.30 6.36 -14.93
N ARG A 123 4.15 6.73 -15.90
CA ARG A 123 5.48 7.34 -15.61
C ARG A 123 5.40 8.60 -14.75
N ASN A 124 4.33 9.38 -14.90
CA ASN A 124 4.10 10.59 -14.12
C ASN A 124 3.48 10.32 -12.74
N PHE A 125 3.15 9.07 -12.46
CA PHE A 125 2.59 8.57 -11.21
C PHE A 125 3.53 7.57 -10.53
N CYS A 126 4.81 7.49 -10.86
CA CYS A 126 5.73 6.57 -10.20
C CYS A 126 7.08 7.23 -9.91
N LYS A 127 7.93 6.55 -9.14
CA LYS A 127 9.36 6.83 -9.15
C LYS A 127 10.06 5.95 -10.19
N VAL A 128 11.12 6.50 -10.77
CA VAL A 128 11.99 5.80 -11.71
C VAL A 128 13.24 5.35 -10.96
N ASP A 129 13.57 4.06 -11.03
CA ASP A 129 14.82 3.50 -10.55
C ASP A 129 15.70 3.14 -11.75
N GLY A 130 16.75 3.93 -11.96
CA GLY A 130 17.70 3.71 -13.06
C GLY A 130 18.37 2.34 -13.02
N SER A 131 18.49 1.68 -11.86
CA SER A 131 19.09 0.34 -11.78
C SER A 131 18.21 -0.75 -12.41
N LYS A 132 16.91 -0.50 -12.54
CA LYS A 132 15.94 -1.44 -13.12
C LYS A 132 15.79 -1.33 -14.62
N GLN A 133 16.30 -0.24 -15.22
CA GLN A 133 16.28 -0.01 -16.66
C GLN A 133 14.88 -0.21 -17.28
N ILE A 134 13.83 0.18 -16.55
CA ILE A 134 12.45 0.03 -17.00
C ILE A 134 12.20 1.02 -18.14
N SER A 135 11.67 0.52 -19.25
CA SER A 135 11.22 1.29 -20.41
C SER A 135 9.69 1.29 -20.58
N ASN A 136 9.00 0.29 -20.01
CA ASN A 136 7.54 0.16 -20.10
C ASN A 136 6.85 0.60 -18.79
N PHE A 137 6.13 1.71 -18.89
CA PHE A 137 5.36 2.32 -17.81
C PHE A 137 3.85 2.08 -17.94
N GLU A 138 3.41 1.33 -18.94
CA GLU A 138 2.00 1.00 -19.13
C GLU A 138 1.52 0.04 -18.04
N ARG A 139 0.44 0.39 -17.35
CA ARG A 139 -0.22 -0.48 -16.36
C ARG A 139 -1.73 -0.39 -16.55
N THR A 140 -2.43 -1.45 -16.14
CA THR A 140 -3.89 -1.53 -16.20
C THR A 140 -4.47 -1.49 -14.80
N VAL A 141 -5.28 -0.47 -14.52
CA VAL A 141 -6.15 -0.45 -13.34
C VAL A 141 -7.47 -1.09 -13.74
N ILE A 142 -7.81 -2.17 -13.04
CA ILE A 142 -9.02 -2.97 -13.28
C ILE A 142 -10.24 -2.29 -12.64
N SER A 143 -10.09 -1.88 -11.38
CA SER A 143 -11.14 -1.17 -10.66
C SER A 143 -10.52 -0.28 -9.58
N ILE A 144 -11.20 0.82 -9.28
CA ILE A 144 -10.82 1.73 -8.21
C ILE A 144 -12.10 2.33 -7.62
N ASP A 145 -12.20 2.38 -6.29
CA ASP A 145 -13.31 3.04 -5.60
C ASP A 145 -12.87 3.58 -4.24
N ILE A 146 -13.63 4.52 -3.67
CA ILE A 146 -13.41 5.06 -2.33
C ILE A 146 -14.65 4.80 -1.48
N THR A 147 -14.55 3.94 -0.49
CA THR A 147 -15.67 3.60 0.40
C THR A 147 -15.45 4.16 1.80
N ARG A 148 -16.54 4.51 2.48
CA ARG A 148 -16.51 4.79 3.91
C ARG A 148 -16.38 3.46 4.64
N VAL A 149 -15.44 3.38 5.58
CA VAL A 149 -15.30 2.24 6.49
C VAL A 149 -16.09 2.57 7.75
N THR A 150 -17.15 1.81 8.01
CA THR A 150 -17.90 1.92 9.28
C THR A 150 -17.03 1.41 10.41
N ASP A 151 -16.77 2.26 11.40
CA ASP A 151 -16.04 1.88 12.59
C ASP A 151 -16.96 1.09 13.54
N GLY A 152 -16.52 -0.10 13.95
CA GLY A 152 -17.13 -0.80 15.10
C GLY A 152 -16.76 -0.17 16.45
N ALA A 153 -15.93 0.89 16.43
CA ALA A 153 -15.32 1.51 17.60
C ALA A 153 -15.88 2.91 17.89
N GLY A 154 -17.21 3.09 17.80
CA GLY A 154 -17.97 4.14 18.50
C GLY A 154 -17.46 5.59 18.43
N GLY A 155 -16.66 5.95 17.43
CA GLY A 155 -16.02 7.25 17.33
C GLY A 155 -16.65 8.13 16.25
N ASN A 156 -16.59 9.44 16.42
CA ASN A 156 -17.06 10.39 15.40
C ASN A 156 -16.00 10.58 14.28
N HIS A 157 -15.33 9.49 13.86
CA HIS A 157 -14.14 9.52 13.02
C HIS A 157 -14.38 8.83 11.69
N GLU A 158 -14.73 9.59 10.65
CA GLU A 158 -14.94 9.04 9.32
C GLU A 158 -13.61 8.52 8.73
N LEU A 159 -13.50 7.19 8.65
CA LEU A 159 -12.43 6.48 7.96
C LEU A 159 -12.89 6.13 6.55
N TYR A 160 -12.01 6.33 5.58
CA TYR A 160 -12.23 5.97 4.18
C TYR A 160 -11.16 5.00 3.71
N CYS A 161 -11.50 4.20 2.71
CA CYS A 161 -10.61 3.25 2.07
C CYS A 161 -10.67 3.45 0.55
N LEU A 162 -9.52 3.74 -0.06
CA LEU A 162 -9.36 3.50 -1.50
C LEU A 162 -9.20 1.99 -1.70
N ASP A 163 -10.08 1.38 -2.47
CA ASP A 163 -10.01 -0.01 -2.92
C ASP A 163 -9.52 -0.03 -4.37
N LEU A 164 -8.32 -0.56 -4.62
CA LEU A 164 -7.64 -0.47 -5.92
C LEU A 164 -7.16 -1.83 -6.40
N LYS A 165 -7.64 -2.26 -7.57
CA LYS A 165 -7.20 -3.48 -8.25
C LYS A 165 -6.52 -3.16 -9.56
N GLY A 166 -5.37 -3.79 -9.82
CA GLY A 166 -4.63 -3.61 -11.06
C GLY A 166 -3.74 -4.80 -11.38
N SER A 167 -3.40 -4.97 -12.66
CA SER A 167 -2.61 -6.11 -13.14
C SER A 167 -1.21 -6.12 -12.50
N ALA A 168 -0.56 -4.95 -12.47
CA ALA A 168 0.70 -4.70 -11.80
C ALA A 168 0.84 -3.21 -11.45
N PHE A 169 1.77 -2.90 -10.55
CA PHE A 169 2.05 -1.52 -10.13
C PHE A 169 3.54 -1.20 -10.23
N LEU A 170 3.85 0.01 -10.65
CA LEU A 170 5.19 0.59 -10.66
C LEU A 170 5.61 1.03 -9.25
N TRP A 171 6.89 1.33 -9.08
CA TRP A 171 7.42 1.78 -7.81
C TRP A 171 6.76 3.09 -7.35
N HIS A 172 6.17 3.07 -6.15
CA HIS A 172 5.36 4.14 -5.57
C HIS A 172 4.14 4.58 -6.40
N GLN A 173 3.60 3.73 -7.28
CA GLN A 173 2.46 4.09 -8.11
C GLN A 173 1.24 4.50 -7.30
N VAL A 174 0.80 3.63 -6.40
CA VAL A 174 -0.42 3.85 -5.60
C VAL A 174 -0.31 5.10 -4.73
N ARG A 175 0.85 5.33 -4.09
CA ARG A 175 1.08 6.52 -3.25
C ARG A 175 1.07 7.82 -4.05
N SER A 176 1.51 7.78 -5.30
CA SER A 176 1.47 8.94 -6.20
C SER A 176 0.07 9.22 -6.73
N MET A 177 -0.70 8.17 -7.03
CA MET A 177 -2.12 8.29 -7.36
C MET A 177 -2.88 8.93 -6.20
N MET A 178 -2.70 8.42 -4.97
CA MET A 178 -3.30 8.99 -3.77
C MET A 178 -2.92 10.44 -3.52
N ALA A 179 -1.67 10.83 -3.80
CA ALA A 179 -1.25 12.23 -3.67
C ALA A 179 -2.06 13.17 -4.57
N VAL A 180 -2.27 12.78 -5.83
CA VAL A 180 -3.08 13.57 -6.77
C VAL A 180 -4.55 13.57 -6.36
N LEU A 181 -5.08 12.44 -5.90
CA LEU A 181 -6.44 12.38 -5.37
C LEU A 181 -6.64 13.30 -4.15
N PHE A 182 -5.65 13.41 -3.24
CA PHE A 182 -5.73 14.36 -2.13
C PHE A 182 -5.75 15.81 -2.60
N LEU A 183 -4.97 16.16 -3.63
CA LEU A 183 -5.00 17.52 -4.20
C LEU A 183 -6.38 17.84 -4.81
N VAL A 184 -6.97 16.88 -5.51
CA VAL A 184 -8.32 17.01 -6.07
C VAL A 184 -9.37 17.08 -4.96
N GLY A 185 -9.30 16.21 -3.96
CA GLY A 185 -10.22 16.22 -2.81
C GLY A 185 -10.18 17.52 -2.02
N GLN A 186 -9.02 18.18 -1.93
CA GLN A 186 -8.89 19.51 -1.33
C GLN A 186 -9.27 20.67 -2.28
N LYS A 187 -9.74 20.36 -3.49
CA LYS A 187 -10.08 21.32 -4.56
C LYS A 187 -8.92 22.23 -4.96
N LEU A 188 -7.69 21.79 -4.74
CA LEU A 188 -6.48 22.46 -5.19
C LEU A 188 -6.18 22.16 -6.66
N GLU A 189 -6.68 21.02 -7.15
CA GLU A 189 -6.60 20.58 -8.53
C GLU A 189 -7.95 20.08 -9.01
N GLN A 190 -8.15 20.07 -10.32
CA GLN A 190 -9.34 19.50 -10.96
C GLN A 190 -9.10 18.03 -11.32
N PRO A 191 -10.14 17.18 -11.39
CA PRO A 191 -10.02 15.78 -11.83
C PRO A 191 -9.26 15.62 -13.15
N SER A 192 -9.44 16.55 -14.09
CA SER A 192 -8.77 16.57 -15.39
C SER A 192 -7.24 16.59 -15.33
N LEU A 193 -6.64 16.92 -14.17
CA LEU A 193 -5.20 16.79 -13.95
C LEU A 193 -4.72 15.36 -14.21
N ILE A 194 -5.50 14.34 -13.86
CA ILE A 194 -5.11 12.93 -14.04
C ILE A 194 -4.91 12.63 -15.52
N THR A 195 -5.87 12.98 -16.37
CA THR A 195 -5.78 12.82 -17.83
C THR A 195 -4.61 13.60 -18.42
N ARG A 196 -4.39 14.84 -17.95
CA ARG A 196 -3.23 15.65 -18.39
C ARG A 196 -1.90 15.02 -18.01
N LEU A 197 -1.81 14.36 -16.86
CA LEU A 197 -0.61 13.64 -16.44
C LEU A 197 -0.38 12.33 -17.24
N PHE A 198 -1.40 11.78 -17.89
CA PHE A 198 -1.24 10.68 -18.84
C PHE A 198 -0.80 11.13 -20.23
N ASP A 199 -0.91 12.42 -20.56
CA ASP A 199 -0.41 12.97 -21.81
C ASP A 199 1.13 13.14 -21.80
N VAL A 200 1.81 12.00 -21.90
CA VAL A 200 3.29 11.89 -21.87
C VAL A 200 3.95 12.32 -23.17
N LYS A 201 3.17 12.65 -24.22
CA LYS A 201 3.68 13.14 -25.52
C LYS A 201 3.40 14.63 -25.74
N GLY A 202 2.42 15.20 -25.04
CA GLY A 202 2.10 16.62 -25.07
C GLY A 202 2.50 17.32 -23.77
N GLU A 203 1.55 17.58 -22.89
CA GLU A 203 1.75 18.50 -21.75
C GLU A 203 2.66 17.95 -20.63
N SER A 204 2.74 16.62 -20.49
CA SER A 204 3.38 15.93 -19.36
C SER A 204 4.50 14.99 -19.79
N VAL A 205 5.35 15.42 -20.73
CA VAL A 205 6.56 14.66 -21.14
C VAL A 205 7.47 14.33 -19.94
N ARG A 206 7.53 15.24 -18.96
CA ARG A 206 8.33 15.09 -17.74
C ARG A 206 7.45 15.13 -16.51
N ARG A 207 7.73 14.24 -15.55
CA ARG A 207 6.99 14.14 -14.29
C ARG A 207 7.12 15.42 -13.47
N PRO A 208 6.01 16.09 -13.10
CA PRO A 208 6.06 17.22 -12.18
C PRO A 208 6.44 16.78 -10.77
N VAL A 209 7.10 17.68 -10.03
CA VAL A 209 7.43 17.44 -8.62
C VAL A 209 6.17 17.58 -7.76
N TYR A 210 5.80 16.51 -7.07
CA TYR A 210 4.78 16.52 -6.02
C TYR A 210 5.14 15.54 -4.92
N GLU A 211 4.64 15.83 -3.71
CA GLU A 211 4.85 14.99 -2.53
C GLU A 211 3.96 13.75 -2.63
N MET A 212 4.53 12.58 -2.35
CA MET A 212 3.75 11.33 -2.37
C MET A 212 2.93 11.21 -1.08
N ALA A 213 1.81 10.48 -1.16
CA ALA A 213 1.06 10.11 0.03
C ALA A 213 1.93 9.25 0.98
N ALA A 214 1.56 9.21 2.26
CA ALA A 214 2.24 8.40 3.27
C ALA A 214 2.26 6.90 2.91
N ASP A 215 3.20 6.16 3.45
CA ASP A 215 3.32 4.70 3.25
C ASP A 215 2.48 3.92 4.25
N THR A 216 2.50 4.31 5.53
CA THR A 216 1.81 3.61 6.63
C THR A 216 0.36 3.21 6.31
N PRO A 217 -0.47 4.03 5.66
CA PRO A 217 -1.86 3.68 5.42
C PRO A 217 -2.09 2.77 4.20
N LEU A 218 -1.05 2.44 3.45
CA LEU A 218 -1.11 1.56 2.28
C LEU A 218 -0.92 0.10 2.72
N VAL A 219 -1.80 -0.76 2.22
CA VAL A 219 -1.76 -2.21 2.45
C VAL A 219 -1.81 -2.92 1.10
N LEU A 220 -0.86 -3.82 0.84
CA LEU A 220 -1.05 -4.87 -0.16
C LEU A 220 -2.09 -5.84 0.41
N TYR A 221 -3.35 -5.64 0.00
CA TYR A 221 -4.49 -6.33 0.58
C TYR A 221 -4.58 -7.77 0.06
N ASP A 222 -4.43 -7.95 -1.26
CA ASP A 222 -4.52 -9.27 -1.89
C ASP A 222 -3.64 -9.46 -3.12
N CYS A 223 -3.22 -10.70 -3.33
CA CYS A 223 -2.51 -11.20 -4.50
C CYS A 223 -3.34 -12.33 -5.10
N VAL A 224 -3.99 -12.07 -6.22
CA VAL A 224 -4.98 -13.02 -6.76
C VAL A 224 -4.33 -13.89 -7.82
N TYR A 225 -4.63 -15.18 -7.74
CA TYR A 225 -4.19 -16.23 -8.66
C TYR A 225 -5.40 -16.95 -9.23
N ASP A 226 -5.20 -17.72 -10.30
CA ASP A 226 -6.25 -18.55 -10.87
C ASP A 226 -6.70 -19.63 -9.85
N PRO A 227 -7.97 -19.61 -9.41
CA PRO A 227 -8.47 -20.52 -8.40
C PRO A 227 -8.57 -21.96 -8.89
N GLU A 228 -8.55 -22.23 -10.20
CA GLU A 228 -8.54 -23.60 -10.73
C GLU A 228 -7.18 -24.27 -10.52
N THR A 229 -6.12 -23.47 -10.59
CA THR A 229 -4.73 -23.95 -10.59
C THR A 229 -4.00 -23.72 -9.27
N VAL A 230 -4.40 -22.74 -8.46
CA VAL A 230 -3.83 -22.47 -7.13
C VAL A 230 -4.89 -22.74 -6.05
N LYS A 231 -4.76 -23.88 -5.38
CA LYS A 231 -5.64 -24.29 -4.27
C LYS A 231 -4.98 -24.01 -2.93
N TRP A 232 -5.59 -23.11 -2.16
CA TRP A 232 -5.15 -22.77 -0.81
C TRP A 232 -5.76 -23.73 0.21
N THR A 233 -4.93 -24.25 1.11
CA THR A 233 -5.34 -24.99 2.30
C THR A 233 -4.89 -24.24 3.54
N SER A 234 -5.65 -24.37 4.63
CA SER A 234 -5.34 -23.73 5.91
C SER A 234 -4.70 -24.73 6.89
N PHE A 235 -4.69 -24.39 8.17
CA PHE A 235 -4.07 -25.17 9.24
C PHE A 235 -4.59 -26.61 9.31
N LYS A 236 -3.68 -27.56 9.58
CA LYS A 236 -4.03 -28.97 9.80
C LYS A 236 -4.77 -29.22 11.09
N THR A 237 -4.61 -28.35 12.09
CA THR A 237 -5.18 -28.52 13.43
C THR A 237 -5.88 -27.26 13.90
N HIS A 238 -6.99 -27.44 14.63
CA HIS A 238 -7.69 -26.33 15.30
C HIS A 238 -6.79 -25.59 16.28
N GLN A 239 -5.84 -26.27 16.93
CA GLN A 239 -4.90 -25.63 17.86
C GLN A 239 -3.97 -24.64 17.15
N SER A 240 -3.47 -24.97 15.95
CA SER A 240 -2.65 -24.02 15.17
C SER A 240 -3.47 -22.84 14.68
N GLN A 241 -4.73 -23.06 14.29
CA GLN A 241 -5.64 -21.99 13.91
C GLN A 241 -5.93 -21.04 15.09
N HIS A 242 -6.30 -21.57 16.26
CA HIS A 242 -6.56 -20.75 17.45
C HIS A 242 -5.33 -19.93 17.86
N ARG A 243 -4.11 -20.49 17.78
CA ARG A 243 -2.89 -19.70 18.06
C ARG A 243 -2.71 -18.50 17.13
N LEU A 244 -3.12 -18.63 15.86
CA LEU A 244 -3.12 -17.49 14.94
C LEU A 244 -4.17 -16.46 15.35
N GLU A 245 -5.39 -16.91 15.64
CA GLU A 245 -6.49 -16.05 16.08
C GLU A 245 -6.08 -15.26 17.33
N ASP A 246 -5.56 -15.94 18.35
CA ASP A 246 -5.03 -15.32 19.57
C ASP A 246 -3.95 -14.29 19.26
N ASN A 247 -3.00 -14.58 18.35
CA ASN A 247 -1.97 -13.61 17.95
C ASN A 247 -2.57 -12.37 17.28
N ILE A 248 -3.59 -12.54 16.44
CA ILE A 248 -4.27 -11.42 15.78
C ILE A 248 -5.01 -10.59 16.82
N TYR A 249 -5.71 -11.24 17.77
CA TYR A 249 -6.40 -10.56 18.86
C TYR A 249 -5.43 -9.82 19.77
N ASP A 250 -4.31 -10.42 20.16
CA ASP A 250 -3.26 -9.78 20.96
C ASP A 250 -2.72 -8.54 20.26
N LEU A 251 -2.34 -8.66 18.97
CA LEU A 251 -1.82 -7.53 18.20
C LEU A 251 -2.85 -6.41 18.07
N TRP A 252 -4.12 -6.75 17.81
CA TRP A 252 -5.20 -5.79 17.76
C TRP A 252 -5.40 -5.10 19.12
N HIS A 253 -5.42 -5.89 20.20
CA HIS A 253 -5.65 -5.40 21.56
C HIS A 253 -4.53 -4.46 22.02
N ASP A 254 -3.26 -4.82 21.77
CA ASP A 254 -2.11 -3.97 22.06
C ASP A 254 -2.21 -2.63 21.34
N ASN A 255 -2.54 -2.64 20.04
CA ASN A 255 -2.71 -1.41 19.26
C ASN A 255 -3.94 -0.60 19.71
N LEU A 256 -5.01 -1.25 20.16
CA LEU A 256 -6.19 -0.59 20.71
C LEU A 256 -5.86 0.14 22.01
N ILE A 257 -5.11 -0.50 22.92
CA ILE A 257 -4.64 0.12 24.16
C ILE A 257 -3.76 1.33 23.83
N GLN A 258 -2.80 1.18 22.92
CA GLN A 258 -1.94 2.30 22.51
C GLN A 258 -2.75 3.46 21.93
N PHE A 259 -3.73 3.17 21.08
CA PHE A 259 -4.65 4.18 20.56
C PHE A 259 -5.42 4.90 21.69
N GLN A 260 -6.04 4.14 22.60
CA GLN A 260 -6.82 4.69 23.72
C GLN A 260 -5.95 5.54 24.66
N MET A 261 -4.72 5.11 24.95
CA MET A 261 -3.77 5.87 25.76
C MET A 261 -3.41 7.21 25.10
N VAL A 262 -3.06 7.20 23.82
CA VAL A 262 -2.71 8.42 23.07
C VAL A 262 -3.91 9.37 22.98
N ASP A 263 -5.10 8.83 22.73
CA ASP A 263 -6.33 9.60 22.66
C ASP A 263 -6.67 10.25 24.01
N GLU A 264 -6.58 9.51 25.11
CA GLU A 264 -6.82 10.04 26.46
C GLU A 264 -5.78 11.10 26.86
N PHE A 265 -4.49 10.85 26.62
CA PHE A 265 -3.44 11.84 26.87
C PHE A 265 -3.66 13.11 26.07
N ALA A 266 -4.07 13.00 24.81
CA ALA A 266 -4.38 14.14 23.99
C ALA A 266 -5.62 14.91 24.51
N ARG A 267 -6.65 14.22 25.01
CA ARG A 267 -7.81 14.87 25.66
C ARG A 267 -7.40 15.63 26.91
N MET A 268 -6.65 14.99 27.81
CA MET A 268 -6.16 15.60 29.06
C MET A 268 -5.26 16.81 28.79
N ALA A 269 -4.35 16.70 27.82
CA ALA A 269 -3.47 17.80 27.45
C ALA A 269 -4.24 18.98 26.85
N LEU A 270 -5.23 18.71 26.00
CA LEU A 270 -5.98 19.77 25.34
C LEU A 270 -7.05 20.40 26.24
N SER A 271 -7.67 19.65 27.15
CA SER A 271 -8.56 20.19 28.18
C SER A 271 -7.82 21.07 29.19
N SER A 272 -6.52 20.83 29.39
CA SER A 272 -5.66 21.71 30.19
C SER A 272 -5.30 23.01 29.46
N LEU A 273 -5.50 23.08 28.14
CA LEU A 273 -5.13 24.22 27.29
C LEU A 273 -6.34 25.04 26.79
N HIS A 274 -7.55 24.48 26.77
CA HIS A 274 -8.79 25.12 26.31
C HIS A 274 -9.96 24.76 27.25
N GLU A 275 -11.00 25.60 27.31
CA GLU A 275 -12.23 25.37 28.10
C GLU A 275 -12.74 23.92 27.94
N PRO A 276 -13.16 23.27 29.05
CA PRO A 276 -13.43 21.85 29.07
C PRO A 276 -14.64 21.55 28.17
N TYR A 277 -14.64 20.37 27.53
CA TYR A 277 -15.75 19.76 26.76
C TYR A 277 -15.73 19.79 25.22
N ALA A 278 -14.67 20.22 24.54
CA ALA A 278 -14.57 19.97 23.09
C ALA A 278 -13.84 18.65 22.81
N PRO A 279 -14.43 17.66 22.09
CA PRO A 279 -13.71 16.52 21.54
C PRO A 279 -12.46 16.98 20.75
N ILE A 280 -11.39 16.18 20.71
CA ILE A 280 -10.15 16.51 19.97
C ILE A 280 -10.43 16.90 18.50
N THR A 281 -11.45 16.29 17.90
CA THR A 281 -11.93 16.58 16.55
C THR A 281 -12.53 17.99 16.41
N GLU A 282 -13.09 18.56 17.47
CA GLU A 282 -13.66 19.92 17.50
C GLU A 282 -12.65 20.98 17.91
N ILE A 283 -11.58 20.63 18.62
CA ILE A 283 -10.53 21.59 18.99
C ILE A 283 -9.83 22.17 17.75
N HIS A 284 -9.80 21.41 16.65
CA HIS A 284 -9.32 21.89 15.36
C HIS A 284 -10.31 22.83 14.64
N SER A 285 -11.62 22.78 14.92
CA SER A 285 -12.62 23.64 14.28
C SER A 285 -12.76 25.01 14.95
N LYS A 286 -12.48 25.11 16.26
CA LYS A 286 -12.69 26.33 17.07
C LYS A 286 -11.49 27.30 17.15
N LYS A 287 -10.43 27.14 16.35
CA LYS A 287 -9.33 28.12 16.33
C LYS A 287 -9.82 29.47 15.78
N LYS A 288 -10.03 30.43 16.70
CA LYS A 288 -10.18 31.87 16.39
C LYS A 288 -9.13 32.29 15.35
N LYS A 289 -9.58 33.04 14.34
CA LYS A 289 -8.78 33.70 13.28
C LYS A 289 -7.61 34.47 13.90
N ASN A 290 -6.50 33.79 14.15
CA ASN A 290 -5.24 34.41 14.52
C ASN A 290 -4.36 34.39 13.27
N ARG A 291 -4.00 35.59 12.78
CA ARG A 291 -3.34 35.93 11.50
C ARG A 291 -2.12 35.09 11.06
N LYS A 292 -1.64 34.12 11.85
CA LYS A 292 -0.64 33.12 11.45
C LYS A 292 -1.25 31.83 10.83
N SER A 293 -2.59 31.70 10.76
CA SER A 293 -3.31 30.49 10.35
C SER A 293 -3.54 30.31 8.84
N ASP A 294 -3.06 31.20 7.97
CA ASP A 294 -3.34 31.15 6.52
C ASP A 294 -2.41 30.22 5.71
N ARG A 295 -1.57 29.42 6.38
CA ARG A 295 -0.73 28.45 5.67
C ARG A 295 -1.57 27.28 5.17
N LEU A 296 -1.63 27.15 3.85
CA LEU A 296 -2.25 26.00 3.19
C LEU A 296 -1.55 24.70 3.63
N SER A 297 -2.34 23.69 3.99
CA SER A 297 -1.81 22.35 4.30
C SER A 297 -2.32 21.35 3.27
N VAL A 298 -1.42 20.68 2.56
CA VAL A 298 -1.75 19.56 1.67
C VAL A 298 -1.85 18.28 2.49
N ASN A 299 -2.91 17.50 2.29
CA ASN A 299 -3.11 16.22 2.95
C ASN A 299 -2.22 15.13 2.31
N LEU A 300 -1.57 14.32 3.14
CA LEU A 300 -0.74 13.18 2.71
C LEU A 300 -1.29 11.84 3.24
N GLY A 301 -2.48 11.82 3.83
CA GLY A 301 -3.17 10.63 4.33
C GLY A 301 -2.83 10.21 5.77
N ASN A 302 -1.76 10.75 6.36
CA ASN A 302 -1.32 10.43 7.74
C ASN A 302 -1.72 11.48 8.79
N GLY A 303 -2.57 12.45 8.45
CA GLY A 303 -3.05 13.49 9.38
C GLY A 303 -2.09 14.65 9.64
N VAL A 304 -0.79 14.53 9.31
CA VAL A 304 0.20 15.60 9.48
C VAL A 304 0.13 16.59 8.31
N GLY A 305 0.11 16.07 7.08
CA GLY A 305 0.14 16.87 5.86
C GLY A 305 1.45 17.64 5.67
N LYS A 306 1.49 18.53 4.66
CA LYS A 306 2.64 19.41 4.37
C LYS A 306 2.17 20.85 4.18
N TYR A 307 2.83 21.78 4.86
CA TYR A 307 2.47 23.20 4.83
C TYR A 307 3.15 23.94 3.67
N TYR A 308 2.40 24.81 3.02
CA TYR A 308 2.83 25.67 1.93
C TYR A 308 2.41 27.12 2.22
N ASN A 309 3.25 28.08 1.83
CA ASN A 309 2.88 29.49 1.89
C ASN A 309 1.88 29.85 0.78
N ARG A 310 2.05 29.26 -0.42
CA ARG A 310 1.14 29.41 -1.57
C ARG A 310 1.09 28.11 -2.35
N TYR A 311 -0.10 27.73 -2.81
CA TYR A 311 -0.25 26.60 -3.72
C TYR A 311 0.30 26.93 -5.10
N VAL A 312 1.07 26.01 -5.66
CA VAL A 312 1.46 26.05 -7.09
C VAL A 312 0.80 24.85 -7.77
N PRO A 313 -0.03 25.08 -8.82
CA PRO A 313 -0.65 24.00 -9.57
C PRO A 313 0.39 23.00 -10.07
N VAL A 314 0.08 21.70 -10.02
CA VAL A 314 1.00 20.60 -10.37
C VAL A 314 1.63 20.81 -11.74
N MET A 315 0.84 21.25 -12.71
CA MET A 315 1.31 21.51 -14.07
C MET A 315 2.27 22.70 -14.18
N ASN A 316 2.37 23.55 -13.17
CA ASN A 316 3.29 24.69 -13.15
C ASN A 316 4.54 24.45 -12.28
N ARG A 317 4.70 23.25 -11.71
CA ARG A 317 5.85 22.90 -10.87
C ARG A 317 7.06 22.48 -11.69
N GLU A 318 8.22 22.49 -11.03
CA GLU A 318 9.45 21.91 -11.56
C GLU A 318 9.22 20.49 -12.09
N ARG A 319 9.96 20.15 -13.16
CA ARG A 319 9.86 18.88 -13.86
C ARG A 319 11.10 18.04 -13.62
N LEU A 320 10.89 16.79 -13.23
CA LEU A 320 11.94 15.78 -13.12
C LEU A 320 12.46 15.38 -14.50
N GLU A 321 13.60 14.71 -14.51
CA GLU A 321 14.18 14.16 -15.74
C GLU A 321 13.34 13.00 -16.28
N THR A 322 13.43 12.75 -17.59
CA THR A 322 12.71 11.64 -18.19
C THR A 322 13.31 10.30 -17.77
N PRO A 323 12.53 9.21 -17.79
CA PRO A 323 13.05 7.89 -17.48
C PRO A 323 14.27 7.48 -18.33
N GLU A 324 14.29 7.87 -19.59
CA GLU A 324 15.36 7.55 -20.53
C GLU A 324 16.68 8.21 -20.10
N VAL A 325 16.64 9.48 -19.67
CA VAL A 325 17.81 10.20 -19.15
C VAL A 325 18.31 9.58 -17.85
N ILE A 326 17.39 9.21 -16.94
CA ILE A 326 17.73 8.56 -15.66
C ILE A 326 18.41 7.21 -15.90
N ASN A 327 17.86 6.39 -16.79
CA ASN A 327 18.39 5.07 -17.14
C ASN A 327 19.79 5.19 -17.79
N GLN A 328 19.95 6.08 -18.76
CA GLN A 328 21.24 6.30 -19.45
C GLN A 328 22.32 6.80 -18.49
N ARG A 329 21.97 7.72 -17.59
CA ARG A 329 22.90 8.19 -16.56
C ARG A 329 23.39 7.06 -15.67
N TRP A 330 22.52 6.13 -15.30
CA TRP A 330 22.89 4.99 -14.46
C TRP A 330 23.87 4.06 -15.19
N LEU A 331 23.61 3.73 -16.46
CA LEU A 331 24.52 2.93 -17.30
C LEU A 331 25.90 3.57 -17.43
N ASN A 332 25.93 4.87 -17.71
CA ASN A 332 27.18 5.63 -17.84
C ASN A 332 28.01 5.65 -16.55
N ARG A 333 27.36 5.62 -15.37
CA ARG A 333 28.05 5.53 -14.09
C ARG A 333 28.62 4.13 -13.85
N LYS A 334 27.86 3.08 -14.17
CA LYS A 334 28.30 1.69 -14.01
C LYS A 334 29.50 1.37 -14.91
N GLY A 335 29.43 1.77 -16.19
CA GLY A 335 30.53 1.57 -17.14
C GLY A 335 31.81 2.37 -16.84
N LYS A 336 31.75 3.36 -15.95
CA LYS A 336 32.93 4.07 -15.41
C LYS A 336 33.50 3.42 -14.15
N GLN A 337 32.77 2.52 -13.48
CA GLN A 337 33.25 1.78 -12.31
C GLN A 337 33.85 0.42 -12.69
N GLU A 338 33.52 -0.08 -13.88
CA GLU A 338 34.05 -1.33 -14.46
C GLU A 338 35.32 -1.10 -15.31
N LYS A 339 35.72 0.16 -15.51
CA LYS A 339 37.00 0.59 -16.11
C LYS A 339 37.90 1.15 -15.02
#